data_AF-A0A2D8RB71-F1
#
_entry.id   AF-A0A2D8RB71-F1
#
_cell.length_a   1.000
_cell.length_b   1.000
_cell.length_c   1.000
_cell.angle_alpha   90.00
_cell.angle_beta   90.00
_cell.angle_gamma   90.00
#
_symmetry.space_group_name_H-M   'P 1'
#
loop_
_entity.id
_entity.type
_entity.pdbx_description
1 polymer ?
#
loop_
_entity_poly.entity_id
_entity_poly.type
_entity_poly.pdbx_seq_one_letter_code
_entity_poly.pdbx_strand_id
1 'polypeptide(L)'
;MEVWVSPIKDVIVALAAIIGAGVAVIGLSTWRRQLQGTAQYELARRLLKEVYQFREALQSVRFPFIALKEMELSDDEGPPPANDKDRRHRELAKAYQNRYDRVYDARNALEATLLEVEVLWGAELVEKVRKLYSWDGELYAAIMDHLDTIMSDAPRGGRSLEDIRRTRETINSRGNRKEDKFLSGLQSDIQQIEMELKPHLKRAV
;
A
#
# COMPACT_ATOMS: atom_id res chain seq x y z
N MET A 1 -68.73 -5.46 -35.38
CA MET A 1 -67.86 -5.25 -34.20
C MET A 1 -66.37 -5.37 -34.54
N GLU A 2 -65.96 -5.94 -35.68
CA GLU A 2 -64.53 -6.11 -36.03
C GLU A 2 -63.78 -4.81 -36.42
N VAL A 3 -64.48 -3.79 -36.91
CA VAL A 3 -63.84 -2.58 -37.49
C VAL A 3 -63.07 -1.73 -36.47
N TRP A 4 -63.40 -1.84 -35.18
CA TRP A 4 -62.77 -1.05 -34.11
C TRP A 4 -61.60 -1.77 -33.42
N VAL A 5 -61.38 -3.07 -33.65
CA VAL A 5 -60.35 -3.86 -32.95
C VAL A 5 -58.95 -3.57 -33.50
N SER A 6 -58.84 -3.29 -34.81
CA SER A 6 -57.53 -3.07 -35.47
C SER A 6 -56.81 -1.79 -35.01
N PRO A 7 -57.44 -0.59 -34.99
CA PRO A 7 -56.74 0.63 -34.60
C PRO A 7 -56.29 0.62 -33.13
N ILE A 8 -57.09 0.00 -32.25
CA ILE A 8 -56.77 -0.12 -30.82
C ILE A 8 -55.54 -1.00 -30.62
N LYS A 9 -55.42 -2.11 -31.38
CA LYS A 9 -54.24 -2.97 -31.34
C LYS A 9 -52.97 -2.22 -31.73
N ASP A 10 -53.03 -1.41 -32.78
CA ASP A 10 -51.87 -0.65 -33.27
C ASP A 10 -51.42 0.42 -32.25
N VAL A 11 -52.37 1.09 -31.58
CA VAL A 11 -52.06 2.03 -30.49
C VAL A 11 -51.40 1.30 -29.31
N ILE A 12 -51.89 0.13 -28.92
CA ILE A 12 -51.29 -0.67 -27.85
C ILE A 12 -49.88 -1.12 -28.22
N VAL A 13 -49.65 -1.58 -29.45
CA VAL A 13 -48.33 -1.98 -29.95
C VAL A 13 -47.37 -0.79 -29.98
N ALA A 14 -47.82 0.38 -30.43
CA ALA A 14 -47.02 1.61 -30.41
C ALA A 14 -46.64 2.03 -28.99
N LEU A 15 -47.58 1.98 -28.04
CA LEU A 15 -47.32 2.26 -26.63
C LEU A 15 -46.33 1.25 -26.02
N ALA A 16 -46.50 -0.04 -26.32
CA ALA A 16 -45.58 -1.09 -25.87
C ALA A 16 -44.16 -0.87 -26.42
N ALA A 17 -44.03 -0.45 -27.69
CA ALA A 17 -42.73 -0.13 -28.29
C ALA A 17 -42.06 1.09 -27.62
N ILE A 18 -42.84 2.15 -27.32
CA ILE A 18 -42.33 3.34 -26.61
C ILE A 18 -41.86 2.98 -25.19
N ILE A 19 -42.65 2.20 -24.45
CA ILE A 19 -42.28 1.74 -23.11
C ILE A 19 -41.02 0.87 -23.18
N GLY A 20 -40.97 -0.07 -24.13
CA GLY A 20 -39.80 -0.93 -24.35
C GLY A 20 -38.53 -0.13 -24.64
N ALA A 21 -38.62 0.88 -25.51
CA ALA A 21 -37.51 1.78 -25.81
C ALA A 21 -37.06 2.57 -24.57
N GLY A 22 -38.02 3.09 -23.79
CA GLY A 22 -37.73 3.80 -22.54
C GLY A 22 -36.99 2.93 -21.52
N VAL A 23 -37.48 1.70 -21.29
CA VAL A 23 -36.83 0.72 -20.41
C VAL A 23 -35.44 0.36 -20.90
N ALA A 24 -35.25 0.20 -22.21
CA ALA A 24 -33.93 -0.11 -22.79
C ALA A 24 -32.91 1.01 -22.55
N VAL A 25 -33.30 2.28 -22.72
CA VAL A 25 -32.42 3.44 -22.47
C VAL A 25 -32.07 3.55 -20.99
N ILE A 26 -33.05 3.41 -20.10
CA ILE A 26 -32.83 3.41 -18.65
C ILE A 26 -31.92 2.25 -18.25
N GLY A 27 -32.16 1.05 -18.79
CA GLY A 27 -31.34 -0.13 -18.58
C GLY A 27 -29.88 0.10 -19.00
N LEU A 28 -29.64 0.67 -20.18
CA LEU A 28 -28.29 0.95 -20.67
C LEU A 28 -27.56 1.98 -19.80
N SER A 29 -28.25 3.05 -19.38
CA SER A 29 -27.67 4.06 -18.48
C SER A 29 -27.32 3.47 -17.11
N THR A 30 -28.20 2.63 -16.57
CA THR A 30 -28.00 1.94 -15.28
C THR A 30 -26.82 0.99 -15.37
N TRP A 31 -26.71 0.23 -16.47
CA TRP A 31 -25.61 -0.69 -16.70
C TRP A 31 -24.27 0.04 -16.81
N ARG A 32 -24.19 1.15 -17.55
CA ARG A 32 -22.95 1.97 -17.62
C ARG A 32 -22.53 2.48 -16.24
N ARG A 33 -23.50 3.00 -15.46
CA ARG A 33 -23.24 3.49 -14.10
C ARG A 33 -22.78 2.36 -13.17
N GLN A 34 -23.38 1.18 -13.31
CA GLN A 34 -22.98 -0.01 -12.55
C GLN A 34 -21.55 -0.45 -12.88
N LEU A 35 -21.20 -0.53 -14.17
CA LEU A 35 -19.84 -0.88 -14.60
C LEU A 35 -18.80 0.09 -14.04
N GLN A 36 -19.06 1.39 -14.12
CA GLN A 36 -18.16 2.40 -13.56
C GLN A 36 -18.05 2.29 -12.04
N GLY A 37 -19.17 2.11 -11.34
CA GLY A 37 -19.19 1.96 -9.88
C GLY A 37 -18.43 0.71 -9.42
N THR A 38 -18.59 -0.41 -10.12
CA THR A 38 -17.84 -1.65 -9.82
C THR A 38 -16.35 -1.47 -10.04
N ALA A 39 -15.93 -0.86 -11.15
CA ALA A 39 -14.51 -0.61 -11.43
C ALA A 39 -13.88 0.28 -10.34
N GLN A 40 -14.56 1.36 -9.96
CA GLN A 40 -14.08 2.25 -8.89
C GLN A 40 -14.02 1.56 -7.52
N TYR A 41 -15.04 0.77 -7.17
CA TYR A 41 -15.07 0.03 -5.92
C TYR A 41 -13.92 -0.98 -5.81
N GLU A 42 -13.71 -1.79 -6.86
CA GLU A 42 -12.65 -2.80 -6.87
C GLU A 42 -11.26 -2.16 -6.83
N LEU A 43 -11.05 -1.06 -7.56
CA LEU A 43 -9.80 -0.33 -7.51
C LEU A 43 -9.56 0.27 -6.11
N ALA A 44 -10.58 0.87 -5.49
CA ALA A 44 -10.44 1.48 -4.16
C ALA A 44 -10.12 0.43 -3.09
N ARG A 45 -10.80 -0.71 -3.17
CA ARG A 45 -10.59 -1.84 -2.25
C ARG A 45 -9.20 -2.43 -2.40
N ARG A 46 -8.74 -2.63 -3.63
CA ARG A 46 -7.40 -3.15 -3.95
C ARG A 46 -6.31 -2.19 -3.48
N LEU A 47 -6.41 -0.90 -3.84
CA LEU A 47 -5.46 0.11 -3.41
C LEU A 47 -5.36 0.18 -1.88
N LEU A 48 -6.49 0.22 -1.17
CA LEU A 48 -6.48 0.30 0.29
C LEU A 48 -5.86 -0.95 0.93
N LYS A 49 -6.12 -2.14 0.37
CA LYS A 49 -5.49 -3.39 0.81
C LYS A 49 -3.98 -3.32 0.64
N GLU A 50 -3.48 -2.85 -0.50
CA GLU A 50 -2.05 -2.76 -0.78
C GLU A 50 -1.36 -1.70 0.08
N VAL A 51 -2.01 -0.57 0.36
CA VAL A 51 -1.53 0.42 1.34
C VAL A 51 -1.37 -0.20 2.72
N TYR A 52 -2.31 -1.02 3.16
CA TYR A 52 -2.17 -1.75 4.42
C TYR A 52 -1.08 -2.81 4.37
N GLN A 53 -0.94 -3.55 3.28
CA GLN A 53 0.15 -4.51 3.11
C GLN A 53 1.52 -3.83 3.17
N PHE A 54 1.67 -2.66 2.55
CA PHE A 54 2.88 -1.85 2.64
C PHE A 54 3.18 -1.42 4.08
N ARG A 55 2.16 -0.97 4.84
CA ARG A 55 2.30 -0.67 6.28
C ARG A 55 2.79 -1.88 7.07
N GLU A 56 2.15 -3.05 6.88
CA GLU A 56 2.51 -4.27 7.60
C GLU A 56 3.93 -4.74 7.22
N ALA A 57 4.32 -4.60 5.96
CA ALA A 57 5.67 -4.92 5.50
C ALA A 57 6.72 -4.05 6.22
N LEU A 58 6.52 -2.73 6.28
CA LEU A 58 7.39 -1.82 7.03
C LEU A 58 7.45 -2.18 8.52
N GLN A 59 6.31 -2.50 9.13
CA GLN A 59 6.28 -2.94 10.53
C GLN A 59 7.04 -4.26 10.75
N SER A 60 6.99 -5.19 9.79
CA SER A 60 7.68 -6.47 9.90
C SER A 60 9.20 -6.30 9.91
N VAL A 61 9.73 -5.34 9.14
CA VAL A 61 11.15 -4.97 9.18
C VAL A 61 11.52 -4.47 10.58
N ARG A 62 10.63 -3.69 11.19
CA ARG A 62 10.82 -3.03 12.49
C ARG A 62 10.66 -3.93 13.71
N PHE A 63 10.50 -5.25 13.50
CA PHE A 63 10.36 -6.19 14.60
C PHE A 63 11.71 -6.39 15.31
N PRO A 64 11.83 -6.12 16.63
CA PRO A 64 13.13 -6.05 17.31
C PRO A 64 13.85 -7.39 17.44
N PHE A 65 13.14 -8.51 17.31
CA PHE A 65 13.73 -9.83 17.40
C PHE A 65 14.08 -10.35 16.00
N ILE A 66 15.35 -10.68 15.79
CA ILE A 66 15.87 -11.28 14.55
C ILE A 66 16.14 -12.76 14.81
N ALA A 67 15.46 -13.64 14.06
CA ALA A 67 15.68 -15.07 14.19
C ALA A 67 17.03 -15.48 13.56
N LEU A 68 17.66 -16.51 14.11
CA LEU A 68 18.97 -16.99 13.62
C LEU A 68 18.95 -17.33 12.12
N LYS A 69 17.86 -17.94 11.65
CA LYS A 69 17.65 -18.28 10.24
C LYS A 69 17.66 -17.07 9.30
N GLU A 70 17.29 -15.89 9.80
CA GLU A 70 17.32 -14.66 8.99
C GLU A 70 18.75 -14.14 8.78
N MET A 71 19.69 -14.58 9.62
CA MET A 71 21.10 -14.18 9.61
C MET A 71 22.01 -15.23 8.95
N GLU A 72 21.47 -16.36 8.50
CA GLU A 72 22.26 -17.43 7.86
C GLU A 72 22.90 -16.91 6.57
N LEU A 73 24.23 -16.88 6.57
CA LEU A 73 25.04 -16.58 5.39
C LEU A 73 25.19 -17.88 4.59
N SER A 74 24.88 -17.84 3.30
CA SER A 74 25.17 -18.98 2.40
C SER A 74 26.61 -18.92 1.90
N ASP A 75 27.19 -20.09 1.60
CA ASP A 75 28.56 -20.20 1.06
C ASP A 75 28.76 -19.42 -0.26
N ASP A 76 27.66 -19.10 -0.95
CA ASP A 76 27.63 -18.35 -2.20
C ASP A 76 27.75 -16.82 -2.00
N GLU A 77 27.69 -16.30 -0.76
CA GLU A 77 27.68 -14.87 -0.45
C GLU A 77 29.09 -14.24 -0.35
N GLY A 78 30.09 -14.95 -0.85
CA GLY A 78 31.45 -14.45 -1.01
C GLY A 78 32.44 -15.00 0.03
N PRO A 79 33.59 -14.33 0.21
CA PRO A 79 34.64 -14.83 1.09
C PRO A 79 34.18 -14.85 2.56
N PRO A 80 34.73 -15.76 3.39
CA PRO A 80 34.39 -15.82 4.80
C PRO A 80 34.65 -14.47 5.50
N PRO A 81 33.92 -14.17 6.59
CA PRO A 81 34.10 -12.92 7.31
C PRO A 81 35.53 -12.76 7.82
N ALA A 82 36.09 -11.55 7.68
CA ALA A 82 37.47 -11.26 8.06
C ALA A 82 37.67 -11.22 9.59
N ASN A 83 36.63 -10.86 10.34
CA ASN A 83 36.61 -10.81 11.80
C ASN A 83 35.16 -10.87 12.33
N ASP A 84 34.99 -10.91 13.66
CA ASP A 84 33.67 -10.99 14.30
C ASP A 84 32.77 -9.78 13.99
N LYS A 85 33.32 -8.58 13.79
CA LYS A 85 32.54 -7.38 13.43
C LYS A 85 31.99 -7.50 12.01
N ASP A 86 32.83 -7.91 11.07
CA ASP A 86 32.45 -8.18 9.68
C ASP A 86 31.38 -9.28 9.62
N ARG A 87 31.55 -10.37 10.38
CA ARG A 87 30.54 -11.43 10.48
C ARG A 87 29.20 -10.86 10.93
N ARG A 88 29.18 -10.15 12.06
CA ARG A 88 27.96 -9.57 12.63
C ARG A 88 27.29 -8.55 11.70
N HIS A 89 28.09 -7.74 11.02
CA HIS A 89 27.59 -6.78 10.04
C HIS A 89 26.88 -7.49 8.89
N ARG A 90 27.52 -8.51 8.29
CA ARG A 90 26.94 -9.28 7.18
C ARG A 90 25.68 -10.04 7.59
N GLU A 91 25.72 -10.71 8.74
CA GLU A 91 24.56 -11.42 9.31
C GLU A 91 23.35 -10.49 9.47
N LEU A 92 23.55 -9.30 10.05
CA LEU A 92 22.49 -8.32 10.23
C LEU A 92 22.03 -7.68 8.92
N ALA A 93 22.95 -7.37 8.02
CA ALA A 93 22.62 -6.86 6.70
C ALA A 93 21.75 -7.86 5.93
N LYS A 94 22.09 -9.16 5.99
CA LYS A 94 21.29 -10.24 5.40
C LYS A 94 19.90 -10.32 6.02
N ALA A 95 19.80 -10.25 7.34
CA ALA A 95 18.51 -10.26 8.01
C ALA A 95 17.62 -9.07 7.61
N TYR A 96 18.18 -7.86 7.55
CA TYR A 96 17.42 -6.70 7.10
C TYR A 96 17.04 -6.80 5.62
N GLN A 97 17.93 -7.30 4.75
CA GLN A 97 17.63 -7.54 3.34
C GLN A 97 16.45 -8.49 3.18
N ASN A 98 16.49 -9.65 3.83
CA ASN A 98 15.40 -10.64 3.79
C ASN A 98 14.05 -10.07 4.25
N ARG A 99 14.06 -9.15 5.21
CA ARG A 99 12.85 -8.45 5.67
C ARG A 99 12.38 -7.40 4.67
N TYR A 100 13.33 -6.67 4.07
CA TYR A 100 13.05 -5.61 3.10
C TYR A 100 12.51 -6.13 1.78
N ASP A 101 12.82 -7.37 1.40
CA ASP A 101 12.25 -8.01 0.20
C ASP A 101 10.71 -7.93 0.21
N ARG A 102 10.07 -8.12 1.38
CA ARG A 102 8.62 -7.97 1.52
C ARG A 102 8.13 -6.54 1.32
N VAL A 103 8.94 -5.54 1.68
CA VAL A 103 8.64 -4.13 1.46
C VAL A 103 8.73 -3.81 -0.03
N TYR A 104 9.75 -4.33 -0.73
CA TYR A 104 9.88 -4.18 -2.17
C TYR A 104 8.69 -4.81 -2.91
N ASP A 105 8.28 -6.02 -2.53
CA ASP A 105 7.11 -6.68 -3.12
C ASP A 105 5.82 -5.86 -2.91
N ALA A 106 5.57 -5.42 -1.67
CA ALA A 106 4.40 -4.62 -1.35
C ALA A 106 4.40 -3.26 -2.07
N ARG A 107 5.57 -2.63 -2.20
CA ARG A 107 5.74 -1.37 -2.93
C ARG A 107 5.51 -1.55 -4.42
N ASN A 108 6.07 -2.60 -5.03
CA ASN A 108 5.88 -2.89 -6.45
C ASN A 108 4.42 -3.17 -6.80
N ALA A 109 3.71 -3.91 -5.94
CA ALA A 109 2.27 -4.12 -6.10
C ALA A 109 1.49 -2.79 -6.04
N LEU A 110 1.84 -1.94 -5.05
CA LEU A 110 1.21 -0.64 -4.89
C LEU A 110 1.46 0.28 -6.10
N GLU A 111 2.70 0.35 -6.61
CA GLU A 111 3.04 1.13 -7.81
C GLU A 111 2.27 0.66 -9.04
N ALA A 112 2.09 -0.66 -9.21
CA ALA A 112 1.29 -1.19 -10.31
C ALA A 112 -0.16 -0.72 -10.24
N THR A 113 -0.77 -0.76 -9.05
CA THR A 113 -2.13 -0.24 -8.84
C THR A 113 -2.22 1.28 -9.01
N LEU A 114 -1.15 2.03 -8.68
CA LEU A 114 -1.13 3.47 -8.87
C LEU A 114 -1.25 3.90 -10.34
N LEU A 115 -0.80 3.07 -11.29
CA LEU A 115 -1.01 3.33 -12.72
C LEU A 115 -2.51 3.35 -13.07
N GLU A 116 -3.30 2.43 -12.52
CA GLU A 116 -4.76 2.42 -12.73
C GLU A 116 -5.46 3.58 -12.02
N VAL A 117 -4.97 3.93 -10.83
CA VAL A 117 -5.44 5.08 -10.04
C VAL A 117 -5.25 6.38 -10.80
N GLU A 118 -4.07 6.57 -11.40
CA GLU A 118 -3.77 7.77 -12.19
C GLU A 118 -4.74 7.93 -13.36
N VAL A 119 -5.07 6.82 -14.03
CA VAL A 119 -6.02 6.80 -15.15
C VAL A 119 -7.44 7.14 -14.72
N LEU A 120 -7.92 6.61 -13.59
CA LEU A 120 -9.32 6.79 -13.16
C LEU A 120 -9.58 8.04 -12.31
N TRP A 121 -8.62 8.44 -11.49
CA TRP A 121 -8.78 9.48 -10.46
C TRP A 121 -7.75 10.61 -10.54
N GLY A 122 -6.74 10.48 -11.41
CA GLY A 122 -5.71 11.49 -11.61
C GLY A 122 -4.56 11.42 -10.60
N ALA A 123 -3.61 12.35 -10.77
CA ALA A 123 -2.34 12.32 -10.04
C ALA A 123 -2.43 12.71 -8.56
N GLU A 124 -3.49 13.39 -8.10
CA GLU A 124 -3.55 13.88 -6.72
C GLU A 124 -3.49 12.74 -5.69
N LEU A 125 -4.28 11.69 -5.89
CA LEU A 125 -4.28 10.53 -5.00
C LEU A 125 -2.96 9.74 -5.12
N VAL A 126 -2.39 9.65 -6.33
CA VAL A 126 -1.08 9.02 -6.57
C VAL A 126 -0.01 9.68 -5.71
N GLU A 127 0.06 11.01 -5.71
CA GLU A 127 1.05 11.74 -4.92
C GLU A 127 0.85 11.57 -3.41
N LYS A 128 -0.39 11.43 -2.94
CA LYS A 128 -0.67 11.13 -1.52
C LYS A 128 -0.19 9.73 -1.12
N VAL A 129 -0.37 8.75 -1.99
CA VAL A 129 0.17 7.40 -1.76
C VAL A 129 1.69 7.39 -1.84
N ARG A 130 2.30 8.09 -2.80
CA ARG A 130 3.77 8.16 -2.94
C ARG A 130 4.46 8.81 -1.73
N LYS A 131 3.77 9.72 -1.02
CA LYS A 131 4.29 10.25 0.26
C LYS A 131 4.58 9.14 1.28
N LEU A 132 3.88 8.00 1.22
CA LEU A 132 4.16 6.86 2.09
C LEU A 132 5.58 6.31 1.91
N TYR A 133 6.20 6.48 0.73
CA TYR A 133 7.58 6.03 0.46
C TYR A 133 8.63 6.85 1.18
N SER A 134 8.29 8.03 1.70
CA SER A 134 9.20 8.77 2.59
C SER A 134 9.47 8.00 3.89
N TRP A 135 8.49 7.27 4.41
CA TRP A 135 8.64 6.41 5.59
C TRP A 135 9.51 5.19 5.31
N ASP A 136 9.40 4.61 4.11
CA ASP A 136 10.32 3.58 3.61
C ASP A 136 11.77 4.12 3.56
N GLY A 137 11.96 5.30 2.94
CA GLY A 137 13.26 5.95 2.89
C GLY A 137 13.85 6.25 4.28
N GLU A 138 13.05 6.74 5.22
CA GLU A 138 13.49 6.99 6.60
C GLU A 138 13.90 5.70 7.32
N LEU A 139 13.13 4.62 7.16
CA LEU A 139 13.45 3.33 7.75
C LEU A 139 14.75 2.74 7.17
N TYR A 140 14.88 2.75 5.84
CA TYR A 140 16.08 2.27 5.15
C TYR A 140 17.33 3.04 5.58
N ALA A 141 17.24 4.38 5.62
CA ALA A 141 18.34 5.22 6.08
C ALA A 141 18.73 4.92 7.54
N ALA A 142 17.76 4.71 8.42
CA ALA A 142 18.03 4.33 9.80
C ALA A 142 18.72 2.96 9.90
N ILE A 143 18.30 1.97 9.11
CA ILE A 143 18.93 0.65 9.05
C ILE A 143 20.39 0.75 8.58
N MET A 144 20.64 1.50 7.51
CA MET A 144 22.00 1.71 7.00
C MET A 144 22.88 2.40 8.03
N ASP A 145 22.37 3.46 8.67
CA ASP A 145 23.06 4.15 9.76
C ASP A 145 23.38 3.18 10.93
N HIS A 146 22.48 2.26 11.24
CA HIS A 146 22.70 1.23 12.26
C HIS A 146 23.76 0.21 11.84
N LEU A 147 23.75 -0.28 10.60
CA LEU A 147 24.76 -1.20 10.09
C LEU A 147 26.15 -0.55 10.10
N ASP A 148 26.25 0.71 9.71
CA ASP A 148 27.51 1.48 9.73
C ASP A 148 28.09 1.60 11.15
N THR A 149 27.25 1.68 12.19
CA THR A 149 27.75 1.68 13.59
C THR A 149 28.46 0.40 13.99
N ILE A 150 28.16 -0.73 13.35
CA ILE A 150 28.76 -2.02 13.67
C ILE A 150 30.18 -2.10 13.13
N MET A 151 30.41 -1.53 11.94
CA MET A 151 31.73 -1.48 11.31
C MET A 151 32.63 -0.38 11.87
N SER A 152 32.06 0.71 12.40
CA SER A 152 32.84 1.83 12.91
C SER A 152 33.63 1.47 14.19
N ASP A 153 34.94 1.69 14.17
CA ASP A 153 35.81 1.62 15.36
C ASP A 153 35.74 2.87 16.24
N ALA A 154 35.12 3.94 15.74
CA ALA A 154 34.98 5.18 16.49
C ALA A 154 33.95 4.99 17.62
N PRO A 155 34.26 5.35 18.88
CA PRO A 155 33.28 5.35 19.95
C PRO A 155 32.17 6.34 19.60
N ARG A 156 31.04 5.84 19.07
CA ARG A 156 29.87 6.65 18.66
C ARG A 156 30.27 7.90 17.87
N GLY A 157 31.01 7.76 16.76
CA GLY A 157 31.64 8.85 16.00
C GLY A 157 30.93 10.21 16.03
N GLY A 158 31.20 11.03 17.05
CA GLY A 158 30.58 12.34 17.26
C GLY A 158 29.05 12.39 17.37
N ARG A 159 28.35 11.25 17.42
CA ARG A 159 26.87 11.22 17.40
C ARG A 159 26.29 11.59 18.76
N SER A 160 25.24 12.39 18.75
CA SER A 160 24.47 12.66 19.95
C SER A 160 23.78 11.38 20.44
N LEU A 161 23.59 11.26 21.75
CA LEU A 161 22.73 10.22 22.33
C LEU A 161 21.31 10.27 21.75
N GLU A 162 20.88 11.47 21.35
CA GLU A 162 19.58 11.68 20.73
C GLU A 162 19.50 11.04 19.34
N ASP A 163 20.56 11.11 18.54
CA ASP A 163 20.60 10.50 17.20
C ASP A 163 20.51 8.98 17.29
N ILE A 164 21.29 8.39 18.20
CA ILE A 164 21.27 6.94 18.45
C ILE A 164 19.89 6.49 18.93
N ARG A 165 19.25 7.27 19.82
CA ARG A 165 17.90 7.01 20.29
C ARG A 165 16.90 7.06 19.13
N ARG A 166 17.01 8.07 18.27
CA ARG A 166 16.14 8.25 17.10
C ARG A 166 16.27 7.08 16.13
N THR A 167 17.48 6.72 15.72
CA THR A 167 17.73 5.56 14.84
C THR A 167 17.11 4.28 15.43
N ARG A 168 17.30 4.05 16.74
CA ARG A 168 16.72 2.90 17.43
C ARG A 168 15.18 2.93 17.44
N GLU A 169 14.56 4.08 17.63
CA GLU A 169 13.10 4.25 17.62
C GLU A 169 12.48 4.07 16.23
N THR A 170 13.20 4.50 15.18
CA THR A 170 12.80 4.25 13.80
C THR A 170 12.89 2.76 13.47
N ILE A 171 13.98 2.09 13.82
CA ILE A 171 14.18 0.67 13.49
C ILE A 171 13.31 -0.25 14.35
N ASN A 172 13.12 0.03 15.64
CA ASN A 172 12.42 -0.89 16.53
C ASN A 172 11.02 -0.38 16.87
N SER A 173 10.02 -1.15 16.46
CA SER A 173 8.66 -0.96 16.94
C SER A 173 8.61 -1.20 18.45
N ARG A 174 8.39 -0.14 19.22
CA ARG A 174 8.02 -0.26 20.64
C ARG A 174 6.53 -0.59 20.65
N GLY A 175 6.13 -1.71 21.23
CA GLY A 175 4.74 -2.19 21.24
C GLY A 175 3.68 -1.19 21.77
N ASN A 176 4.08 -0.02 22.30
CA ASN A 176 3.19 1.10 22.60
C ASN A 176 3.07 2.08 21.42
N ARG A 177 1.98 1.96 20.65
CA ARG A 177 1.65 2.79 19.47
C ARG A 177 1.58 4.30 19.73
N LYS A 178 1.36 4.74 20.98
CA LYS A 178 1.25 6.17 21.32
C LYS A 178 2.61 6.89 21.41
N GLU A 179 3.69 6.14 21.56
CA GLU A 179 5.06 6.67 21.67
C GLU A 179 5.85 6.47 20.37
N ASP A 180 5.33 5.66 19.44
CA ASP A 180 5.96 5.38 18.14
C ASP A 180 5.62 6.48 17.12
N LYS A 181 6.52 7.45 17.01
CA LYS A 181 6.41 8.58 16.06
C LYS A 181 6.36 8.11 14.59
N PHE A 182 7.11 7.08 14.25
CA PHE A 182 7.14 6.53 12.89
C PHE A 182 5.76 5.95 12.54
N LEU A 183 5.22 5.09 13.40
CA LEU A 183 3.95 4.44 13.12
C LEU A 183 2.77 5.42 13.19
N SER A 184 2.80 6.37 14.12
CA SER A 184 1.75 7.39 14.20
C SER A 184 1.74 8.31 12.99
N GLY A 185 2.91 8.73 12.49
CA GLY A 185 3.04 9.50 11.26
C GLY A 185 2.54 8.73 10.03
N LEU A 186 3.03 7.50 9.84
CA LEU A 186 2.57 6.62 8.76
C LEU A 186 1.04 6.40 8.80
N GLN A 187 0.48 6.17 9.98
CA GLN A 187 -0.97 5.99 10.12
C GLN A 187 -1.76 7.26 9.79
N SER A 188 -1.22 8.44 10.11
CA SER A 188 -1.85 9.72 9.78
C SER A 188 -1.93 9.92 8.26
N ASP A 189 -0.88 9.57 7.53
CA ASP A 189 -0.88 9.64 6.06
C ASP A 189 -1.84 8.61 5.44
N ILE A 190 -1.86 7.38 5.98
CA ILE A 190 -2.83 6.35 5.56
C ILE A 190 -4.27 6.80 5.81
N GLN A 191 -4.55 7.49 6.91
CA GLN A 191 -5.91 8.00 7.19
C GLN A 191 -6.37 9.04 6.16
N GLN A 192 -5.46 9.87 5.63
CA GLN A 192 -5.80 10.82 4.57
C GLN A 192 -6.22 10.07 3.29
N ILE A 193 -5.48 9.01 2.92
CA ILE A 193 -5.83 8.13 1.79
C ILE A 193 -7.18 7.43 2.03
N GLU A 194 -7.42 6.92 3.24
CA GLU A 194 -8.70 6.31 3.60
C GLU A 194 -9.88 7.28 3.45
N MET A 195 -9.71 8.55 3.81
CA MET A 195 -10.77 9.57 3.67
C MET A 195 -11.16 9.77 2.21
N GLU A 196 -10.20 9.71 1.29
CA GLU A 196 -10.43 9.85 -0.16
C GLU A 196 -11.02 8.61 -0.80
N LEU A 197 -10.69 7.43 -0.29
CA LEU A 197 -11.22 6.16 -0.82
C LEU A 197 -12.60 5.80 -0.27
N LYS A 198 -12.96 6.29 0.93
CA LYS A 198 -14.25 6.00 1.58
C LYS A 198 -15.48 6.25 0.69
N PRO A 199 -15.58 7.34 -0.09
CA PRO A 199 -16.69 7.54 -1.03
C PRO A 199 -16.86 6.42 -2.04
N HIS A 200 -15.76 5.83 -2.53
CA HIS A 200 -15.78 4.74 -3.52
C HIS A 200 -16.05 3.36 -2.90
N LEU A 201 -15.90 3.23 -1.58
CA LEU A 201 -16.11 1.99 -0.83
C LEU A 201 -17.52 1.86 -0.23
N LYS A 202 -18.28 2.96 -0.16
CA LYS A 202 -19.68 2.91 0.27
C LYS A 202 -20.51 2.23 -0.82
N ARG A 203 -21.14 1.12 -0.47
CA ARG A 203 -22.08 0.40 -1.34
C ARG A 203 -23.14 1.40 -1.82
N ALA A 204 -23.34 1.51 -3.13
CA ALA A 204 -24.53 2.16 -3.67
C ALA A 204 -25.73 1.36 -3.16
N VAL A 205 -26.42 1.89 -2.16
CA VAL A 205 -27.74 1.42 -1.72
C VAL A 205 -28.78 2.08 -2.61
#